data_AF-A0A7S0L9D2-F1
#
_entry.id   AF-A0A7S0L9D2-F1
#
_cell.length_a   1.000
_cell.length_b   1.000
_cell.length_c   1.000
_cell.angle_alpha   90.00
_cell.angle_beta   90.00
_cell.angle_gamma   90.00
#
_symmetry.space_group_name_H-M   'P 1'
#
loop_
_entity.id
_entity.type
_entity.pdbx_description
1 polymer ?
#
loop_
_entity_poly.entity_id
_entity_poly.type
_entity_poly.pdbx_seq_one_letter_code
_entity_poly.pdbx_strand_id
1 'polypeptide(L)'
;VELDDEVETDHFENLQSTNWQTVRWKPPPKSKPGAPHVGWRVEFRSMEVQLTDFENAAFTVFVVLVSRVILAFDLNLYIPLSKVDENMRRAHARNAAVEGTFFFRKHMAPPGRGAGDADACEEMSALEILDGKSDYFPGLIPLIFAYLESINCDSDTYEQMRAYLDLIRKRASGEIQTAAQWMRSLIYKHPEYKHDSVVPEGIAHDLLKTIAEVAEGKRHEPRLLGEHRVAPLRTDNAWYVPLKDERIRSEQREALLAAYSHRLFRRR
;
A
#
# COMPACT_ATOMS: atom_id res chain seq x y z
N VAL A 1 7.71 29.01 -24.88
CA VAL A 1 8.31 29.65 -23.68
C VAL A 1 9.78 29.37 -23.78
N GLU A 2 10.63 30.38 -23.64
CA GLU A 2 12.08 30.21 -23.60
C GLU A 2 12.50 30.13 -22.14
N LEU A 3 13.27 29.10 -21.78
CA LEU A 3 13.81 28.87 -20.45
C LEU A 3 15.32 28.62 -20.55
N ASP A 4 16.02 28.74 -19.44
CA ASP A 4 17.46 28.43 -19.35
C ASP A 4 17.64 26.96 -18.95
N ASP A 5 18.10 26.14 -19.88
CA ASP A 5 18.27 24.69 -19.72
C ASP A 5 19.33 24.30 -18.67
N GLU A 6 20.22 25.21 -18.26
CA GLU A 6 21.16 24.97 -17.15
C GLU A 6 20.48 25.09 -15.77
N VAL A 7 19.30 25.71 -15.71
CA VAL A 7 18.64 26.06 -14.45
C VAL A 7 17.21 25.57 -14.30
N GLU A 8 16.46 25.43 -15.39
CA GLU A 8 15.08 24.99 -15.39
C GLU A 8 14.95 23.56 -15.92
N THR A 9 13.99 22.82 -15.39
CA THR A 9 13.69 21.44 -15.85
C THR A 9 12.29 21.34 -16.45
N ASP A 10 11.57 22.44 -16.60
CA ASP A 10 10.16 22.49 -16.97
C ASP A 10 9.88 21.87 -18.33
N HIS A 11 10.78 22.07 -19.32
CA HIS A 11 10.62 21.44 -20.63
C HIS A 11 10.70 19.91 -20.53
N PHE A 12 11.61 19.39 -19.71
CA PHE A 12 11.70 17.96 -19.42
C PHE A 12 10.48 17.47 -18.61
N GLU A 13 10.08 18.20 -17.56
CA GLU A 13 8.93 17.84 -16.74
C GLU A 13 7.61 17.90 -17.51
N ASN A 14 7.47 18.78 -18.51
CA ASN A 14 6.32 18.81 -19.39
C ASN A 14 6.17 17.46 -20.13
N LEU A 15 7.26 16.87 -20.61
CA LEU A 15 7.25 15.53 -21.20
C LEU A 15 7.09 14.43 -20.13
N GLN A 16 7.88 14.48 -19.06
CA GLN A 16 7.95 13.39 -18.09
C GLN A 16 6.67 13.27 -17.25
N SER A 17 6.08 14.40 -16.84
CA SER A 17 4.88 14.41 -16.02
C SER A 17 3.64 13.93 -16.77
N THR A 18 3.61 14.06 -18.11
CA THR A 18 2.53 13.60 -18.98
C THR A 18 2.75 12.21 -19.57
N ASN A 19 3.84 11.54 -19.21
CA ASN A 19 3.99 10.11 -19.43
C ASN A 19 3.48 9.38 -18.17
N TRP A 20 2.24 8.88 -18.25
CA TRP A 20 1.56 8.20 -17.14
C TRP A 20 1.69 6.68 -17.29
N GLN A 21 2.72 6.13 -16.67
CA GLN A 21 3.00 4.69 -16.61
C GLN A 21 2.67 4.13 -15.21
N THR A 22 2.72 2.81 -15.05
CA THR A 22 2.50 2.09 -13.76
C THR A 22 3.59 2.38 -12.72
N VAL A 23 4.80 2.70 -13.18
CA VAL A 23 5.92 3.18 -12.37
C VAL A 23 6.54 4.37 -13.07
N ARG A 24 7.00 5.37 -12.30
CA ARG A 24 7.73 6.52 -12.84
C ARG A 24 9.10 6.66 -12.18
N TRP A 25 10.12 6.72 -13.01
CA TRP A 25 11.46 7.10 -12.59
C TRP A 25 11.57 8.62 -12.53
N LYS A 26 11.93 9.16 -11.37
CA LYS A 26 11.96 10.61 -11.14
C LYS A 26 13.40 11.05 -10.88
N PRO A 27 14.01 11.81 -11.81
CA PRO A 27 15.28 12.46 -11.57
C PRO A 27 15.26 13.34 -10.30
N PRO A 28 16.43 13.58 -9.69
CA PRO A 28 16.54 14.58 -8.64
C PRO A 28 16.11 15.94 -9.21
N PRO A 29 15.32 16.74 -8.45
CA PRO A 29 15.10 18.12 -8.83
C PRO A 29 16.43 18.89 -8.72
N LYS A 30 16.52 20.03 -9.40
CA LYS A 30 17.66 20.93 -9.22
C LYS A 30 17.83 21.28 -7.73
N SER A 31 19.09 21.28 -7.27
CA SER A 31 19.42 21.71 -5.90
C SER A 31 19.11 23.21 -5.74
N LYS A 32 18.27 23.54 -4.75
CA LYS A 32 17.99 24.92 -4.35
C LYS A 32 18.74 25.24 -3.06
N PRO A 33 19.40 26.41 -2.93
CA PRO A 33 20.06 26.80 -1.69
C PRO A 33 19.08 26.75 -0.51
N GLY A 34 19.45 26.05 0.57
CA GLY A 34 18.61 25.89 1.77
C GLY A 34 17.48 24.85 1.65
N ALA A 35 17.26 24.23 0.48
CA ALA A 35 16.31 23.14 0.35
C ALA A 35 16.96 21.79 0.73
N PRO A 36 16.20 20.85 1.32
CA PRO A 36 16.70 19.51 1.60
C PRO A 36 17.09 18.79 0.29
N HIS A 37 18.13 17.95 0.37
CA HIS A 37 18.55 17.14 -0.77
C HIS A 37 17.46 16.11 -1.14
N VAL A 38 17.14 16.03 -2.43
CA VAL A 38 16.21 15.05 -2.99
C VAL A 38 16.95 14.26 -4.07
N GLY A 39 17.10 12.95 -3.87
CA GLY A 39 17.78 12.06 -4.81
C GLY A 39 16.88 11.51 -5.91
N TRP A 40 17.39 10.49 -6.60
CA TRP A 40 16.63 9.66 -7.54
C TRP A 40 15.49 8.95 -6.82
N ARG A 41 14.30 8.96 -7.43
CA ARG A 41 13.10 8.39 -6.83
C ARG A 41 12.37 7.48 -7.81
N VAL A 42 11.65 6.53 -7.26
CA VAL A 42 10.71 5.69 -7.98
C VAL A 42 9.33 5.98 -7.41
N GLU A 43 8.36 6.24 -8.27
CA GLU A 43 6.96 6.43 -7.92
C GLU A 43 6.17 5.21 -8.39
N PHE A 44 5.55 4.49 -7.46
CA PHE A 44 4.68 3.34 -7.73
C PHE A 44 3.22 3.81 -7.87
N ARG A 45 2.57 3.52 -9.00
CA ARG A 45 1.35 4.24 -9.43
C ARG A 45 0.15 3.35 -9.72
N SER A 46 0.27 2.04 -9.55
CA SER A 46 -0.77 1.08 -9.94
C SER A 46 -1.80 0.76 -8.85
N MET A 47 -1.68 1.33 -7.66
CA MET A 47 -2.61 1.06 -6.56
C MET A 47 -3.92 1.82 -6.73
N GLU A 48 -5.04 1.12 -6.61
CA GLU A 48 -6.35 1.77 -6.42
C GLU A 48 -6.47 2.31 -5.00
N VAL A 49 -7.10 3.47 -4.85
CA VAL A 49 -7.43 4.02 -3.52
C VAL A 49 -8.48 3.16 -2.83
N GLN A 50 -8.30 2.93 -1.53
CA GLN A 50 -9.19 2.12 -0.70
C GLN A 50 -10.11 3.00 0.15
N LEU A 51 -11.14 2.39 0.73
CA LEU A 51 -12.23 3.11 1.39
C LEU A 51 -11.84 3.68 2.77
N THR A 52 -10.84 3.09 3.43
CA THR A 52 -10.38 3.51 4.76
C THR A 52 -8.89 3.85 4.76
N ASP A 53 -8.49 4.72 5.70
CA ASP A 53 -7.07 5.04 5.92
C ASP A 53 -6.25 3.82 6.33
N PHE A 54 -6.85 2.88 7.06
CA PHE A 54 -6.21 1.62 7.43
C PHE A 54 -5.81 0.79 6.20
N GLU A 55 -6.73 0.61 5.25
CA GLU A 55 -6.43 -0.12 4.01
C GLU A 55 -5.37 0.59 3.16
N ASN A 56 -5.47 1.91 3.02
CA ASN A 56 -4.50 2.71 2.27
C ASN A 56 -3.10 2.67 2.93
N ALA A 57 -3.04 2.74 4.26
CA ALA A 57 -1.80 2.57 5.02
C ALA A 57 -1.23 1.17 4.83
N ALA A 58 -2.05 0.12 4.88
CA ALA A 58 -1.60 -1.26 4.70
C ALA A 58 -0.90 -1.46 3.36
N PHE A 59 -1.52 -1.01 2.26
CA PHE A 59 -0.94 -1.11 0.93
C PHE A 59 0.30 -0.22 0.74
N THR A 60 0.30 0.99 1.29
CA THR A 60 1.47 1.88 1.24
C THR A 60 2.67 1.27 1.95
N VAL A 61 2.44 0.77 3.17
CA VAL A 61 3.46 0.11 3.98
C VAL A 61 3.95 -1.16 3.30
N PHE A 62 3.07 -1.96 2.70
CA PHE A 62 3.45 -3.14 1.95
C PHE A 62 4.41 -2.82 0.80
N VAL A 63 4.11 -1.79 -0.03
CA VAL A 63 5.01 -1.38 -1.12
C VAL A 63 6.37 -0.93 -0.59
N VAL A 64 6.39 -0.17 0.52
CA VAL A 64 7.64 0.24 1.18
C VAL A 64 8.42 -0.98 1.68
N LEU A 65 7.79 -1.92 2.36
CA LEU A 65 8.44 -3.12 2.88
C LEU A 65 8.96 -4.03 1.76
N VAL A 66 8.20 -4.21 0.68
CA VAL A 66 8.66 -4.93 -0.52
C VAL A 66 9.90 -4.26 -1.10
N SER A 67 9.94 -2.92 -1.19
CA SER A 67 11.13 -2.21 -1.68
C SER A 67 12.35 -2.44 -0.78
N ARG A 68 12.16 -2.53 0.54
CA ARG A 68 13.23 -2.85 1.50
C ARG A 68 13.70 -4.28 1.36
N VAL A 69 12.77 -5.22 1.19
CA VAL A 69 13.06 -6.65 0.97
C VAL A 69 13.86 -6.85 -0.31
N ILE A 70 13.48 -6.19 -1.42
CA ILE A 70 14.22 -6.27 -2.69
C ILE A 70 15.69 -5.87 -2.48
N LEU A 71 15.93 -4.78 -1.76
CA LEU A 71 17.29 -4.28 -1.52
C LEU A 71 18.06 -5.11 -0.48
N ALA A 72 17.41 -5.50 0.61
CA ALA A 72 18.05 -6.20 1.73
C ALA A 72 18.46 -7.63 1.38
N PHE A 73 17.66 -8.31 0.55
CA PHE A 73 17.92 -9.69 0.11
C PHE A 73 18.51 -9.79 -1.29
N ASP A 74 18.87 -8.66 -1.92
CA ASP A 74 19.41 -8.60 -3.28
C ASP A 74 18.55 -9.39 -4.29
N LEU A 75 17.23 -9.14 -4.24
CA LEU A 75 16.30 -9.89 -5.06
C LEU A 75 16.42 -9.51 -6.53
N ASN A 76 16.47 -10.51 -7.40
CA ASN A 76 16.27 -10.36 -8.82
C ASN A 76 14.82 -10.69 -9.14
N LEU A 77 14.04 -9.71 -9.62
CA LEU A 77 12.63 -9.88 -10.01
C LEU A 77 12.40 -9.64 -11.51
N TYR A 78 13.44 -9.68 -12.34
CA TYR A 78 13.29 -9.50 -13.78
C TYR A 78 12.45 -10.61 -14.40
N ILE A 79 11.49 -10.22 -15.24
CA ILE A 79 10.74 -11.07 -16.16
C ILE A 79 10.61 -10.33 -17.51
N PRO A 80 10.33 -11.02 -18.62
CA PRO A 80 10.10 -10.36 -19.90
C PRO A 80 8.96 -9.33 -19.82
N LEU A 81 9.15 -8.14 -20.42
CA LEU A 81 8.15 -7.07 -20.38
C LEU A 81 6.80 -7.50 -20.98
N SER A 82 6.81 -8.36 -21.99
CA SER A 82 5.58 -8.95 -22.56
C SER A 82 4.75 -9.74 -21.56
N LYS A 83 5.38 -10.32 -20.52
CA LYS A 83 4.70 -11.00 -19.42
C LYS A 83 4.15 -10.02 -18.39
N VAL A 84 4.83 -8.88 -18.18
CA VAL A 84 4.28 -7.77 -17.40
C VAL A 84 3.02 -7.21 -18.08
N ASP A 85 3.06 -6.98 -19.40
CA ASP A 85 1.90 -6.50 -20.16
C ASP A 85 0.73 -7.50 -20.13
N GLU A 86 1.04 -8.80 -20.16
CA GLU A 86 0.03 -9.85 -20.00
C GLU A 86 -0.59 -9.83 -18.60
N ASN A 87 0.22 -9.68 -17.55
CA ASN A 87 -0.27 -9.53 -16.18
C ASN A 87 -1.17 -8.30 -16.02
N MET A 88 -0.78 -7.17 -16.62
CA MET A 88 -1.62 -5.96 -16.60
C MET A 88 -2.98 -6.21 -17.24
N ARG A 89 -3.06 -6.94 -18.36
CA ARG A 89 -4.34 -7.34 -18.96
C ARG A 89 -5.14 -8.27 -18.05
N ARG A 90 -4.51 -9.30 -17.47
CA ARG A 90 -5.17 -10.25 -16.56
C ARG A 90 -5.71 -9.57 -15.30
N ALA A 91 -5.01 -8.56 -14.78
CA ALA A 91 -5.37 -7.85 -13.56
C ALA A 91 -6.73 -7.11 -13.64
N HIS A 92 -7.20 -6.80 -14.84
CA HIS A 92 -8.51 -6.15 -15.05
C HIS A 92 -9.69 -7.12 -14.94
N ALA A 93 -9.45 -8.43 -14.97
CA ALA A 93 -10.54 -9.40 -14.92
C ALA A 93 -11.28 -9.33 -13.58
N ARG A 94 -12.60 -9.55 -13.61
CA ARG A 94 -13.40 -9.65 -12.39
C ARG A 94 -12.86 -10.78 -11.52
N ASN A 95 -12.64 -10.48 -10.23
CA ASN A 95 -12.07 -11.39 -9.23
C ASN A 95 -10.60 -11.82 -9.49
N ALA A 96 -9.85 -11.11 -10.34
CA ALA A 96 -8.45 -11.45 -10.63
C ALA A 96 -7.55 -11.53 -9.38
N ALA A 97 -7.84 -10.75 -8.33
CA ALA A 97 -7.08 -10.79 -7.08
C ALA A 97 -7.17 -12.13 -6.32
N VAL A 98 -8.24 -12.90 -6.53
CA VAL A 98 -8.50 -14.18 -5.84
C VAL A 98 -8.34 -15.36 -6.80
N GLU A 99 -8.87 -15.23 -8.01
CA GLU A 99 -8.97 -16.33 -8.99
C GLU A 99 -7.93 -16.22 -10.11
N GLY A 100 -7.29 -15.07 -10.27
CA GLY A 100 -6.35 -14.81 -11.35
C GLY A 100 -4.96 -15.39 -11.08
N THR A 101 -4.26 -15.73 -12.16
CA THR A 101 -2.86 -16.12 -12.15
C THR A 101 -2.02 -15.14 -12.96
N PHE A 102 -0.81 -14.89 -12.49
CA PHE A 102 0.11 -13.89 -13.02
C PHE A 102 1.50 -14.50 -13.20
N PHE A 103 2.19 -14.11 -14.27
CA PHE A 103 3.58 -14.48 -14.47
C PHE A 103 4.44 -13.82 -13.39
N PHE A 104 5.15 -14.64 -12.63
CA PHE A 104 6.08 -14.20 -11.62
C PHE A 104 7.39 -14.97 -11.74
N ARG A 105 8.50 -14.39 -11.29
CA ARG A 105 9.80 -15.04 -11.37
C ARG A 105 9.86 -16.20 -10.39
N LYS A 106 10.34 -17.35 -10.85
CA LYS A 106 10.45 -18.57 -10.06
C LYS A 106 11.50 -18.47 -8.95
N HIS A 107 12.62 -17.83 -9.26
CA HIS A 107 13.78 -17.69 -8.36
C HIS A 107 14.01 -16.21 -8.04
N MET A 108 13.60 -15.77 -6.83
CA MET A 108 13.72 -14.36 -6.41
C MET A 108 15.13 -13.97 -5.99
N ALA A 109 15.95 -14.91 -5.53
CA ALA A 109 17.37 -14.70 -5.24
C ALA A 109 18.22 -15.29 -6.37
N PRO A 110 19.45 -14.77 -6.60
CA PRO A 110 20.38 -15.37 -7.54
C PRO A 110 20.54 -16.86 -7.28
N PRO A 111 20.22 -17.74 -8.25
CA PRO A 111 20.28 -19.17 -8.03
C PRO A 111 21.71 -19.60 -7.71
N GLY A 112 21.87 -20.50 -6.72
CA GLY A 112 23.14 -21.18 -6.49
C GLY A 112 23.60 -21.96 -7.72
N ARG A 113 24.90 -22.26 -7.83
CA ARG A 113 25.46 -23.03 -8.96
C ARG A 113 24.69 -24.36 -9.09
N GLY A 114 24.02 -24.58 -10.23
CA GLY A 114 23.28 -25.80 -10.54
C GLY A 114 21.75 -25.72 -10.41
N ALA A 115 21.19 -24.60 -9.95
CA ALA A 115 19.78 -24.31 -10.18
C ALA A 115 19.55 -24.04 -11.69
N GLY A 116 18.41 -24.48 -12.22
CA GLY A 116 18.10 -24.54 -13.66
C GLY A 116 18.05 -23.17 -14.36
N ASP A 117 17.04 -22.94 -15.20
CA ASP A 117 16.89 -21.63 -15.84
C ASP A 117 16.67 -20.54 -14.78
N ALA A 118 17.70 -19.72 -14.57
CA ALA A 118 17.74 -18.70 -13.55
C ALA A 118 16.68 -17.62 -13.77
N ASP A 119 16.31 -17.38 -15.03
CA ASP A 119 15.35 -16.35 -15.45
C ASP A 119 13.95 -16.92 -15.72
N ALA A 120 13.70 -18.17 -15.32
CA ALA A 120 12.41 -18.79 -15.45
C ALA A 120 11.31 -18.00 -14.71
N CYS A 121 10.19 -17.81 -15.39
CA CYS A 121 8.95 -17.32 -14.81
C CYS A 121 7.85 -18.37 -14.94
N GLU A 122 6.87 -18.32 -14.05
CA GLU A 122 5.74 -19.22 -14.04
C GLU A 122 4.48 -18.49 -13.61
N GLU A 123 3.33 -19.13 -13.79
CA GLU A 123 2.07 -18.58 -13.31
C GLU A 123 1.88 -18.88 -11.82
N MET A 124 1.52 -17.83 -11.07
CA MET A 124 1.21 -17.87 -9.65
C MET A 124 -0.05 -17.05 -9.37
N SER A 125 -0.91 -17.52 -8.48
CA SER A 125 -1.97 -16.70 -7.90
C SER A 125 -1.39 -15.55 -7.08
N ALA A 126 -2.20 -14.52 -6.82
CA ALA A 126 -1.79 -13.43 -5.94
C ALA A 126 -1.40 -13.95 -4.54
N LEU A 127 -2.13 -14.95 -4.03
CA LEU A 127 -1.81 -15.57 -2.75
C LEU A 127 -0.47 -16.29 -2.78
N GLU A 128 -0.17 -17.05 -3.83
CA GLU A 128 1.13 -17.72 -3.98
C GLU A 128 2.30 -16.72 -4.06
N ILE A 129 2.12 -15.60 -4.75
CA ILE A 129 3.13 -14.52 -4.82
C ILE A 129 3.38 -13.92 -3.41
N LEU A 130 2.33 -13.78 -2.61
CA LEU A 130 2.40 -13.18 -1.27
C LEU A 130 2.92 -14.16 -0.22
N ASP A 131 2.33 -15.34 -0.10
CA ASP A 131 2.58 -16.30 0.99
C ASP A 131 3.60 -17.38 0.64
N GLY A 132 3.90 -17.57 -0.64
CA GLY A 132 4.79 -18.61 -1.13
C GLY A 132 4.11 -19.65 -2.00
N LYS A 133 4.92 -20.41 -2.74
CA LYS A 133 4.48 -21.51 -3.60
C LYS A 133 5.40 -22.69 -3.40
N SER A 134 4.82 -23.79 -2.92
CA SER A 134 5.55 -25.03 -2.60
C SER A 134 6.74 -24.76 -1.65
N ASP A 135 7.81 -25.54 -1.76
CA ASP A 135 9.00 -25.49 -0.91
C ASP A 135 10.12 -24.59 -1.46
N TYR A 136 10.00 -24.08 -2.67
CA TYR A 136 11.06 -23.32 -3.35
C TYR A 136 10.81 -21.80 -3.42
N PHE A 137 9.54 -21.36 -3.43
CA PHE A 137 9.19 -19.95 -3.54
C PHE A 137 8.69 -19.44 -2.19
N PRO A 138 9.45 -18.59 -1.48
CA PRO A 138 9.14 -18.21 -0.10
C PRO A 138 7.99 -17.22 0.04
N GLY A 139 7.62 -16.49 -1.02
CA GLY A 139 6.61 -15.43 -0.94
C GLY A 139 7.15 -14.09 -0.44
N LEU A 140 6.48 -13.00 -0.83
CA LEU A 140 6.87 -11.64 -0.41
C LEU A 140 6.60 -11.37 1.08
N ILE A 141 5.48 -11.86 1.64
CA ILE A 141 5.11 -11.64 3.04
C ILE A 141 6.08 -12.34 4.00
N PRO A 142 6.46 -13.62 3.80
CA PRO A 142 7.49 -14.25 4.64
C PRO A 142 8.84 -13.52 4.59
N LEU A 143 9.25 -13.03 3.40
CA LEU A 143 10.47 -12.22 3.28
C LEU A 143 10.36 -10.88 4.02
N ILE A 144 9.19 -10.25 4.04
CA ILE A 144 8.95 -9.04 4.84
C ILE A 144 9.12 -9.34 6.33
N PHE A 145 8.55 -10.44 6.84
CA PHE A 145 8.73 -10.80 8.25
C PHE A 145 10.21 -11.08 8.58
N ALA A 146 10.93 -11.81 7.72
CA ALA A 146 12.37 -12.03 7.89
C ALA A 146 13.16 -10.71 7.90
N TYR A 147 12.80 -9.74 7.05
CA TYR A 147 13.40 -8.41 7.07
C TYR A 147 13.14 -7.68 8.41
N LEU A 148 11.88 -7.65 8.87
CA LEU A 148 11.50 -7.00 10.13
C LEU A 148 12.25 -7.60 11.33
N GLU A 149 12.43 -8.91 11.35
CA GLU A 149 13.23 -9.60 12.37
C GLU A 149 14.72 -9.22 12.28
N SER A 150 15.30 -9.19 11.06
CA SER A 150 16.71 -8.85 10.86
C SER A 150 17.10 -7.45 11.35
N ILE A 151 16.16 -6.51 11.34
CA ILE A 151 16.36 -5.14 11.82
C ILE A 151 15.99 -4.96 13.30
N ASN A 152 15.60 -6.04 13.99
CA ASN A 152 15.09 -6.03 15.35
C ASN A 152 13.93 -5.04 15.54
N CYS A 153 12.94 -5.10 14.64
CA CYS A 153 11.73 -4.27 14.72
C CYS A 153 11.07 -4.43 16.09
N ASP A 154 10.64 -3.31 16.69
CA ASP A 154 9.98 -3.35 17.99
C ASP A 154 8.61 -4.06 17.91
N SER A 155 8.18 -4.63 19.02
CA SER A 155 6.97 -5.46 19.07
C SER A 155 5.70 -4.70 18.67
N ASP A 156 5.58 -3.42 19.05
CA ASP A 156 4.37 -2.65 18.77
C ASP A 156 4.25 -2.38 17.26
N THR A 157 5.36 -1.97 16.64
CA THR A 157 5.44 -1.80 15.18
C THR A 157 5.23 -3.12 14.45
N TYR A 158 5.86 -4.21 14.92
CA TYR A 158 5.72 -5.54 14.30
C TYR A 158 4.27 -6.00 14.25
N GLU A 159 3.53 -5.87 15.37
CA GLU A 159 2.10 -6.23 15.41
C GLU A 159 1.26 -5.38 14.45
N GLN A 160 1.56 -4.08 14.33
CA GLN A 160 0.90 -3.21 13.37
C GLN A 160 1.19 -3.63 11.92
N MET A 161 2.44 -3.98 11.60
CA MET A 161 2.80 -4.51 10.28
C MET A 161 2.08 -5.82 10.00
N ARG A 162 1.99 -6.71 10.99
CA ARG A 162 1.25 -7.98 10.88
C ARG A 162 -0.21 -7.75 10.52
N ALA A 163 -0.89 -6.81 11.19
CA ALA A 163 -2.28 -6.47 10.88
C ALA A 163 -2.46 -5.96 9.44
N TYR A 164 -1.52 -5.15 8.94
CA TYR A 164 -1.55 -4.66 7.56
C TYR A 164 -1.33 -5.78 6.53
N LEU A 165 -0.35 -6.66 6.78
CA LEU A 165 -0.04 -7.77 5.87
C LEU A 165 -1.16 -8.82 5.87
N ASP A 166 -1.80 -9.05 7.03
CA ASP A 166 -2.95 -9.96 7.16
C ASP A 166 -4.15 -9.48 6.31
N LEU A 167 -4.43 -8.18 6.27
CA LEU A 167 -5.46 -7.62 5.37
C LEU A 167 -5.19 -7.98 3.91
N ILE A 168 -3.95 -7.78 3.44
CA ILE A 168 -3.55 -8.02 2.04
C ILE A 168 -3.65 -9.52 1.72
N ARG A 169 -3.14 -10.36 2.62
CA ARG A 169 -3.20 -11.82 2.53
C ARG A 169 -4.64 -12.33 2.46
N LYS A 170 -5.51 -11.87 3.36
CA LYS A 170 -6.93 -12.26 3.40
C LYS A 170 -7.70 -11.85 2.15
N ARG A 171 -7.31 -10.73 1.52
CA ARG A 171 -7.87 -10.32 0.21
C ARG A 171 -7.44 -11.24 -0.91
N ALA A 172 -6.16 -11.60 -0.95
CA ALA A 172 -5.63 -12.51 -1.96
C ALA A 172 -6.17 -13.94 -1.81
N SER A 173 -6.42 -14.39 -0.58
CA SER A 173 -7.05 -15.69 -0.31
C SER A 173 -8.56 -15.71 -0.55
N GLY A 174 -9.20 -14.53 -0.60
CA GLY A 174 -10.65 -14.39 -0.69
C GLY A 174 -11.40 -14.58 0.64
N GLU A 175 -10.69 -14.68 1.77
CA GLU A 175 -11.31 -14.71 3.11
C GLU A 175 -12.09 -13.42 3.40
N ILE A 176 -11.56 -12.28 2.94
CA ILE A 176 -12.28 -11.00 2.90
C ILE A 176 -12.33 -10.47 1.46
N GLN A 177 -13.31 -9.61 1.20
CA GLN A 177 -13.56 -9.05 -0.12
C GLN A 177 -12.59 -7.89 -0.41
N THR A 178 -12.19 -7.80 -1.67
CA THR A 178 -11.67 -6.53 -2.21
C THR A 178 -12.77 -5.47 -2.19
N ALA A 179 -12.40 -4.18 -2.16
CA ALA A 179 -13.36 -3.08 -2.25
C ALA A 179 -14.27 -3.22 -3.48
N ALA A 180 -13.71 -3.61 -4.63
CA ALA A 180 -14.46 -3.84 -5.85
C ALA A 180 -15.47 -5.00 -5.74
N GLN A 181 -15.10 -6.13 -5.12
CA GLN A 181 -16.03 -7.25 -4.86
C GLN A 181 -17.15 -6.84 -3.90
N TRP A 182 -16.80 -6.11 -2.85
CA TRP A 182 -17.73 -5.66 -1.83
C TRP A 182 -18.76 -4.67 -2.40
N MET A 183 -18.32 -3.64 -3.13
CA MET A 183 -19.20 -2.68 -3.80
C MET A 183 -20.15 -3.36 -4.79
N ARG A 184 -19.63 -4.30 -5.62
CA ARG A 184 -20.49 -5.12 -6.49
C ARG A 184 -21.51 -5.93 -5.72
N SER A 185 -21.13 -6.49 -4.56
CA SER A 185 -22.05 -7.27 -3.72
C SER A 185 -23.16 -6.42 -3.15
N LEU A 186 -22.88 -5.16 -2.77
CA LEU A 186 -23.89 -4.22 -2.30
C LEU A 186 -24.89 -3.87 -3.41
N ILE A 187 -24.40 -3.49 -4.59
CA ILE A 187 -25.25 -3.17 -5.75
C ILE A 187 -26.12 -4.38 -6.10
N TYR A 188 -25.51 -5.57 -6.20
CA TYR A 188 -26.22 -6.79 -6.62
C TYR A 188 -27.35 -7.19 -5.67
N LYS A 189 -27.20 -6.90 -4.36
CA LYS A 189 -28.19 -7.21 -3.32
C LYS A 189 -29.20 -6.09 -3.10
N HIS A 190 -29.04 -4.95 -3.77
CA HIS A 190 -29.90 -3.80 -3.57
C HIS A 190 -31.32 -4.09 -4.10
N PRO A 191 -32.39 -3.79 -3.34
CA PRO A 191 -33.76 -4.12 -3.74
C PRO A 191 -34.19 -3.49 -5.07
N GLU A 192 -33.66 -2.32 -5.41
CA GLU A 192 -33.95 -1.62 -6.67
C GLU A 192 -33.13 -2.14 -7.86
N TYR A 193 -32.15 -3.03 -7.64
CA TYR A 193 -31.31 -3.52 -8.72
C TYR A 193 -32.07 -4.52 -9.58
N LYS A 194 -32.19 -4.23 -10.87
CA LYS A 194 -32.98 -5.01 -11.83
C LYS A 194 -32.19 -6.11 -12.52
N HIS A 195 -30.96 -6.39 -12.07
CA HIS A 195 -30.04 -7.34 -12.69
C HIS A 195 -29.73 -7.04 -14.17
N ASP A 196 -29.78 -5.77 -14.56
CA ASP A 196 -29.59 -5.25 -15.92
C ASP A 196 -28.25 -4.53 -16.10
N SER A 197 -27.37 -4.59 -15.10
CA SER A 197 -26.08 -3.85 -15.06
C SER A 197 -26.21 -2.33 -15.04
N VAL A 198 -27.41 -1.81 -14.76
CA VAL A 198 -27.65 -0.38 -14.56
C VAL A 198 -27.62 -0.08 -13.06
N VAL A 199 -26.96 1.02 -12.67
CA VAL A 199 -26.92 1.51 -11.29
C VAL A 199 -27.71 2.82 -11.23
N PRO A 200 -29.00 2.78 -10.84
CA PRO A 200 -29.80 3.98 -10.58
C PRO A 200 -29.21 4.88 -9.49
N GLU A 201 -29.62 6.14 -9.48
CA GLU A 201 -29.18 7.15 -8.50
C GLU A 201 -29.43 6.71 -7.05
N GLY A 202 -30.56 6.07 -6.75
CA GLY A 202 -30.85 5.54 -5.41
C GLY A 202 -29.81 4.52 -4.92
N ILE A 203 -29.45 3.58 -5.79
CA ILE A 203 -28.41 2.57 -5.49
C ILE A 203 -27.04 3.24 -5.30
N ALA A 204 -26.71 4.23 -6.14
CA ALA A 204 -25.45 4.96 -6.04
C ALA A 204 -25.37 5.76 -4.74
N HIS A 205 -26.45 6.44 -4.36
CA HIS A 205 -26.57 7.16 -3.09
C HIS A 205 -26.34 6.23 -1.90
N ASP A 206 -27.03 5.09 -1.86
CA ASP A 206 -26.96 4.16 -0.73
C ASP A 206 -25.59 3.46 -0.65
N LEU A 207 -24.95 3.19 -1.79
CA LEU A 207 -23.57 2.72 -1.85
C LEU A 207 -22.60 3.74 -1.23
N LEU A 208 -22.67 5.01 -1.68
CA LEU A 208 -21.77 6.07 -1.18
C LEU A 208 -21.99 6.35 0.30
N LYS A 209 -23.25 6.37 0.75
CA LYS A 209 -23.60 6.49 2.16
C LYS A 209 -23.00 5.36 2.99
N THR A 210 -23.11 4.11 2.51
CA THR A 210 -22.54 2.95 3.19
C THR A 210 -21.01 3.03 3.24
N ILE A 211 -20.35 3.46 2.16
CA ILE A 211 -18.90 3.71 2.13
C ILE A 211 -18.51 4.74 3.18
N ALA A 212 -19.22 5.87 3.26
CA ALA A 212 -18.95 6.91 4.24
C ALA A 212 -19.11 6.40 5.68
N GLU A 213 -20.19 5.66 5.97
CA GLU A 213 -20.39 5.08 7.31
C GLU A 213 -19.26 4.12 7.73
N VAL A 214 -18.70 3.36 6.78
CA VAL A 214 -17.54 2.48 7.04
C VAL A 214 -16.27 3.31 7.25
N ALA A 215 -16.00 4.26 6.36
CA ALA A 215 -14.81 5.11 6.41
C ALA A 215 -14.75 5.98 7.68
N GLU A 216 -15.91 6.42 8.18
CA GLU A 216 -16.02 7.25 9.38
C GLU A 216 -16.08 6.42 10.68
N GLY A 217 -16.00 5.09 10.59
CA GLY A 217 -16.08 4.19 11.75
C GLY A 217 -17.47 4.09 12.39
N LYS A 218 -18.52 4.55 11.70
CA LYS A 218 -19.93 4.45 12.14
C LYS A 218 -20.48 3.03 11.95
N ARG A 219 -19.96 2.31 10.95
CA ARG A 219 -20.34 0.93 10.62
C ARG A 219 -19.10 0.06 10.48
N HIS A 220 -19.09 -1.07 11.19
CA HIS A 220 -18.09 -2.10 10.97
C HIS A 220 -18.54 -3.06 9.86
N GLU A 221 -17.64 -3.38 8.93
CA GLU A 221 -17.91 -4.29 7.82
C GLU A 221 -16.89 -5.44 7.77
N PRO A 222 -17.19 -6.57 8.43
CA PRO A 222 -16.26 -7.70 8.54
C PRO A 222 -15.86 -8.29 7.18
N ARG A 223 -16.74 -8.22 6.17
CA ARG A 223 -16.40 -8.73 4.83
C ARG A 223 -15.36 -7.88 4.11
N LEU A 224 -15.12 -6.65 4.55
CA LEU A 224 -14.15 -5.73 3.94
C LEU A 224 -12.87 -5.58 4.78
N LEU A 225 -13.03 -5.55 6.11
CA LEU A 225 -11.96 -5.22 7.08
C LEU A 225 -11.59 -6.38 8.01
N GLY A 226 -12.28 -7.52 7.94
CA GLY A 226 -12.08 -8.64 8.85
C GLY A 226 -12.40 -8.26 10.29
N GLU A 227 -11.39 -8.36 11.15
CA GLU A 227 -11.50 -8.01 12.58
C GLU A 227 -11.16 -6.54 12.86
N HIS A 228 -10.55 -5.84 11.89
CA HIS A 228 -10.12 -4.46 12.08
C HIS A 228 -11.32 -3.51 12.14
N ARG A 229 -11.37 -2.70 13.20
CA ARG A 229 -12.40 -1.67 13.39
C ARG A 229 -11.81 -0.29 13.19
N VAL A 230 -12.37 0.44 12.23
CA VAL A 230 -12.08 1.86 12.05
C VAL A 230 -12.59 2.62 13.28
N ALA A 231 -11.71 3.40 13.90
CA ALA A 231 -12.10 4.24 15.02
C ALA A 231 -13.09 5.31 14.54
N PRO A 232 -14.21 5.55 15.27
CA PRO A 232 -15.16 6.58 14.89
C PRO A 232 -14.48 7.94 14.79
N LEU A 233 -14.73 8.66 13.69
CA LEU A 233 -14.27 10.04 13.57
C LEU A 233 -14.98 10.89 14.63
N ARG A 234 -14.17 11.46 15.52
CA ARG A 234 -14.62 12.35 16.59
C ARG A 234 -14.39 13.79 16.19
N THR A 235 -15.45 14.59 16.16
CA THR A 235 -15.34 16.05 15.94
C THR A 235 -14.90 16.79 17.20
N ASP A 236 -14.88 16.09 18.33
CA ASP A 236 -14.57 16.57 19.68
C ASP A 236 -13.26 17.37 19.73
N ASN A 237 -12.29 17.03 18.87
CA ASN A 237 -10.99 17.69 18.74
C ASN A 237 -10.63 18.07 17.29
N ALA A 238 -11.60 18.17 16.38
CA ALA A 238 -11.36 18.44 14.95
C ALA A 238 -10.90 19.88 14.64
N TRP A 239 -10.38 20.60 15.64
CA TRP A 239 -9.82 21.93 15.45
C TRP A 239 -8.42 21.79 14.87
N TYR A 240 -8.19 22.51 13.77
CA TYR A 240 -6.85 22.92 13.35
C TYR A 240 -6.23 23.70 14.52
N VAL A 241 -5.43 23.03 15.35
CA VAL A 241 -4.48 23.73 16.21
C VAL A 241 -3.28 23.99 15.31
N PRO A 242 -3.11 25.20 14.76
CA PRO A 242 -1.87 25.51 14.07
C PRO A 242 -0.73 25.19 15.03
N LEU A 243 0.32 24.54 14.52
CA LEU A 243 1.57 24.43 15.25
C LEU A 243 1.99 25.87 15.57
N LYS A 244 1.87 26.25 16.85
CA LYS A 244 2.23 27.58 17.28
C LYS A 244 3.76 27.68 17.26
N ASP A 245 4.30 28.64 16.54
CA ASP A 245 5.74 28.96 16.54
C ASP A 245 6.20 29.62 17.86
N GLU A 246 5.29 29.81 18.82
CA GLU A 246 5.57 30.35 20.13
C GLU A 246 6.46 29.39 20.94
N ARG A 247 7.60 29.90 21.44
CA ARG A 247 8.48 29.12 22.31
C ARG A 247 7.78 28.76 23.61
N ILE A 248 7.79 27.47 23.95
CA ILE A 248 7.34 27.00 25.27
C ILE A 248 8.21 27.66 26.35
N ARG A 249 7.56 28.38 27.28
CA ARG A 249 8.24 29.06 28.40
C ARG A 249 8.96 28.03 29.29
N SER A 250 10.08 28.42 29.89
CA SER A 250 10.97 27.49 30.63
C SER A 250 10.26 26.69 31.71
N GLU A 251 9.43 27.32 32.55
CA GLU A 251 8.67 26.64 33.61
C GLU A 251 7.68 25.61 33.05
N GLN A 252 6.99 25.97 31.97
CA GLN A 252 6.00 25.11 31.32
C GLN A 252 6.68 23.93 30.61
N ARG A 253 7.86 24.17 30.02
CA ARG A 253 8.72 23.14 29.43
C ARG A 253 9.26 22.18 30.49
N GLU A 254 9.76 22.68 31.61
CA GLU A 254 10.26 21.83 32.71
C GLU A 254 9.15 20.97 33.31
N ALA A 255 7.96 21.54 33.54
CA ALA A 255 6.80 20.80 34.00
C ALA A 255 6.35 19.71 33.00
N LEU A 256 6.35 20.03 31.69
CA LEU A 256 6.02 19.06 30.65
C LEU A 256 7.07 17.94 30.56
N LEU A 257 8.35 18.28 30.60
CA LEU A 257 9.44 17.30 30.58
C LEU A 257 9.40 16.40 31.81
N ALA A 258 9.14 16.94 33.01
CA ALA A 258 8.97 16.16 34.23
C ALA A 258 7.76 15.22 34.16
N ALA A 259 6.62 15.71 33.67
CA ALA A 259 5.41 14.90 33.50
C ALA A 259 5.62 13.72 32.53
N TYR A 260 6.43 13.92 31.48
CA TYR A 260 6.73 12.89 30.49
C TYR A 260 7.90 11.99 30.89
N SER A 261 8.86 12.45 31.68
CA SER A 261 9.93 11.60 32.23
C SER A 261 9.37 10.54 33.18
N HIS A 262 8.26 10.83 33.87
CA HIS A 262 7.58 9.85 34.74
C HIS A 262 6.75 8.81 33.98
N ARG A 263 6.50 8.96 32.67
CA ARG A 263 5.76 7.98 31.87
C ARG A 263 6.60 6.79 31.40
N LEU A 264 7.93 6.86 31.48
CA LEU A 264 8.84 5.85 30.91
C LEU A 264 8.98 4.53 31.69
N PHE A 265 8.23 4.29 32.77
CA PHE A 265 8.35 3.03 33.55
C PHE A 265 7.01 2.43 34.01
N ARG A 266 5.98 2.45 33.16
CA ARG A 266 4.86 1.50 33.27
C ARG A 266 4.76 0.65 32.00
N ARG A 267 5.79 -0.14 31.74
CA ARG A 267 5.69 -1.37 30.95
C ARG A 267 5.60 -2.53 31.95
N ARG A 268 4.43 -3.16 32.03
CA ARG A 268 4.24 -4.54 32.47
C ARG A 268 3.82 -5.33 31.26
#